data_AF-A0A971I5A7-F1
#
_entry.id   AF-A0A971I5A7-F1
#
_cell.length_a   1.000
_cell.length_b   1.000
_cell.length_c   1.000
_cell.angle_alpha   90.00
_cell.angle_beta   90.00
_cell.angle_gamma   90.00
#
_symmetry.space_group_name_H-M   'P 1'
#
loop_
_entity.id
_entity.type
_entity.pdbx_description
1 polymer ?
#
loop_
_entity_poly.entity_id
_entity_poly.type
_entity_poly.pdbx_seq_one_letter_code
_entity_poly.pdbx_strand_id
1 'polypeptide(L)' 'MEKNGISEVKLAELIGVDYTTVYRVFKGDRNPGAKFIAGLIKSGLDIDFEKIFLNNPLPYGNNVTEQTA' A
#
# COMPACT_ATOMS: atom_id res chain seq x y z
N MET A 1 3.80 10.45 -0.68
CA MET A 1 4.01 10.92 -2.07
C MET A 1 5.00 12.07 -2.16
N GLU A 2 5.05 12.97 -1.18
CA GLU A 2 6.05 14.04 -1.09
C GLU A 2 7.50 13.53 -1.23
N LYS A 3 7.84 12.40 -0.60
CA LYS A 3 9.16 11.73 -0.76
C LYS A 3 9.51 11.41 -2.22
N ASN A 4 8.51 11.09 -3.04
CA ASN A 4 8.67 10.79 -4.46
C ASN A 4 8.38 12.01 -5.36
N GLY A 5 8.00 13.16 -4.80
CA GLY A 5 7.70 14.38 -5.55
C GLY A 5 6.52 14.28 -6.54
N ILE A 6 5.61 13.32 -6.36
CA ILE A 6 4.49 13.08 -7.30
C ILE A 6 3.13 13.50 -6.73
N SER A 7 2.22 13.90 -7.62
CA SER A 7 0.82 14.19 -7.28
C SER A 7 -0.06 12.93 -7.28
N GLU A 8 -1.24 13.01 -6.66
CA GLU A 8 -2.22 11.91 -6.64
C GLU A 8 -2.73 11.56 -8.05
N VAL A 9 -2.90 12.56 -8.90
CA VAL A 9 -3.26 12.37 -10.32
C VAL A 9 -2.15 11.59 -11.01
N LYS A 10 -0.88 11.96 -10.78
CA LYS A 10 0.25 11.25 -11.39
C LYS A 10 0.35 9.81 -10.88
N LEU A 11 0.09 9.60 -9.59
CA LEU A 11 0.03 8.26 -9.02
C LEU A 11 -1.05 7.41 -9.68
N ALA A 12 -2.25 7.98 -9.89
CA ALA A 12 -3.38 7.29 -10.51
C ALA A 12 -3.02 6.78 -11.92
N GLU A 13 -2.42 7.65 -12.74
CA GLU A 13 -1.88 7.29 -14.05
C GLU A 13 -0.86 6.15 -13.95
N LEU A 14 0.08 6.28 -13.02
CA LEU A 14 1.23 5.41 -12.91
C LEU A 14 0.86 4.00 -12.43
N ILE A 15 -0.13 3.88 -11.52
CA ILE A 15 -0.65 2.59 -11.04
C ILE A 15 -1.85 2.08 -11.85
N GLY A 16 -2.31 2.84 -12.84
CA GLY A 16 -3.36 2.46 -13.78
C GLY A 16 -4.77 2.39 -13.18
N VAL A 17 -5.12 3.30 -12.27
CA VAL A 17 -6.46 3.39 -11.64
C VAL A 17 -7.03 4.80 -11.78
N ASP A 18 -8.33 4.96 -11.57
CA ASP A 18 -8.96 6.28 -11.54
C ASP A 18 -8.47 7.13 -10.36
N TYR A 19 -8.37 8.45 -10.57
CA TYR A 19 -8.05 9.41 -9.52
C TYR A 19 -8.96 9.26 -8.29
N THR A 20 -10.26 9.01 -8.50
CA THR A 20 -11.22 8.79 -7.42
C THR A 20 -10.90 7.58 -6.56
N THR A 21 -10.25 6.56 -7.13
CA THR A 21 -9.77 5.40 -6.37
C THR A 21 -8.60 5.78 -5.48
N VAL A 22 -7.63 6.54 -5.99
CA VAL A 22 -6.51 7.07 -5.18
C VAL A 22 -7.04 7.92 -4.03
N TYR A 23 -7.92 8.88 -4.34
CA TYR A 23 -8.51 9.76 -3.35
C TYR A 23 -9.21 9.01 -2.22
N ARG A 24 -10.12 8.07 -2.56
CA ARG A 24 -10.87 7.29 -1.57
C ARG A 24 -9.98 6.38 -0.71
N VAL A 25 -8.90 5.85 -1.29
CA VAL A 25 -7.93 5.05 -0.53
C VAL A 25 -7.18 5.90 0.49
N PHE A 26 -6.71 7.09 0.10
CA PHE A 26 -5.98 7.96 1.02
C PHE A 26 -6.88 8.62 2.08
N LYS A 27 -8.16 8.85 1.76
CA LYS A 27 -9.17 9.27 2.73
C LYS A 27 -9.55 8.19 3.74
N GLY A 28 -9.24 6.92 3.47
CA GLY A 28 -9.69 5.78 4.26
C GLY A 28 -11.11 5.31 3.96
N ASP A 29 -11.80 5.92 2.99
CA ASP A 29 -13.16 5.55 2.56
C ASP A 29 -13.19 4.21 1.79
N ARG A 30 -12.04 3.75 1.31
CA ARG A 30 -11.91 2.50 0.56
C ARG A 30 -10.58 1.81 0.88
N ASN A 31 -10.62 0.50 1.09
CA ASN A 31 -9.39 -0.29 1.17
C ASN A 31 -8.72 -0.42 -0.20
N PRO A 32 -7.38 -0.36 -0.28
CA PRO A 32 -6.65 -0.57 -1.53
C PRO A 32 -6.87 -2.00 -2.04
N GLY A 33 -7.42 -2.14 -3.24
CA GLY A 33 -7.62 -3.45 -3.88
C GLY A 33 -6.35 -4.00 -4.53
N ALA A 34 -6.41 -5.26 -4.98
CA ALA A 34 -5.28 -5.95 -5.61
C ALA A 34 -4.64 -5.17 -6.77
N LYS A 35 -5.44 -4.52 -7.61
CA LYS A 35 -4.94 -3.68 -8.73
C LYS A 35 -4.14 -2.47 -8.23
N PHE A 36 -4.63 -1.81 -7.18
CA PHE A 36 -3.95 -0.65 -6.57
C PHE A 36 -2.61 -1.06 -5.97
N ILE A 37 -2.62 -2.14 -5.20
CA ILE A 37 -1.44 -2.74 -4.59
C ILE A 37 -0.41 -3.17 -5.64
N ALA A 38 -0.84 -3.91 -6.66
CA ALA A 38 0.04 -4.37 -7.72
C ALA A 38 0.65 -3.21 -8.52
N GLY A 39 -0.14 -2.16 -8.78
CA GLY A 39 0.35 -0.95 -9.43
C GLY A 39 1.36 -0.20 -8.57
N LEU A 40 1.14 -0.09 -7.25
CA LEU A 40 2.12 0.48 -6.32
C LEU A 40 3.43 -0.33 -6.31
N ILE A 41 3.37 -1.66 -6.25
CA ILE A 41 4.59 -2.50 -6.29
C ILE A 41 5.36 -2.30 -7.60
N LYS A 42 4.64 -2.21 -8.73
CA LYS A 42 5.23 -2.04 -10.07
C LYS A 42 5.68 -0.62 -10.36
N SER A 43 5.27 0.35 -9.56
CA SER A 43 5.52 1.77 -9.81
C SER A 43 6.99 2.16 -9.75
N GLY A 44 7.82 1.35 -9.07
CA GLY A 44 9.22 1.70 -8.78
C GLY A 44 9.36 2.89 -7.84
N LEU A 45 8.27 3.39 -7.25
CA LEU A 45 8.30 4.44 -6.25
C LEU A 45 8.96 3.90 -4.98
N ASP A 46 9.72 4.76 -4.32
CA ASP A 46 10.27 4.48 -3.00
C ASP A 46 9.12 4.56 -1.98
N ILE A 47 8.53 3.39 -1.74
CA ILE A 47 7.36 3.21 -0.90
C ILE A 47 7.74 2.37 0.31
N ASP A 48 7.34 2.84 1.48
CA ASP A 48 7.50 2.10 2.73
C ASP A 48 6.40 1.03 2.83
N PHE A 49 6.72 -0.19 2.40
CA PHE A 49 5.80 -1.31 2.37
C PHE A 49 5.29 -1.70 3.76
N GLU A 50 6.11 -1.53 4.81
CA GLU A 50 5.70 -1.84 6.18
C GLU A 50 4.53 -0.95 6.60
N LYS A 51 4.58 0.34 6.26
CA LYS A 51 3.48 1.28 6.52
C LYS A 51 2.21 0.99 5.72
N ILE A 52 2.30 0.30 4.58
CA ILE A 52 1.16 0.03 3.71
C ILE A 52 0.50 -1.32 4.01
N PHE A 53 1.29 -2.36 4.28
CA PHE A 53 0.79 -3.72 4.29
C PHE A 53 0.53 -4.31 5.68
N LEU A 54 1.09 -3.78 6.76
CA LEU A 54 1.04 -4.48 8.04
C LEU A 54 1.07 -3.54 9.27
N ASN A 55 -0.06 -3.40 9.95
CA ASN A 55 -0.09 -3.04 11.37
C ASN A 55 -0.76 -4.11 12.25
N ASN A 56 -1.36 -5.15 11.66
CA ASN A 56 -2.00 -6.21 12.42
C ASN A 56 -1.27 -7.55 12.19
N PRO A 57 -0.97 -8.31 13.25
CA PRO A 57 -0.45 -9.65 13.11
C PRO A 57 -1.42 -10.50 12.29
N LEU A 58 -0.87 -11.22 11.31
CA LEU A 58 -1.66 -12.14 10.51
C LEU A 58 -2.18 -13.27 11.40
N PRO A 59 -3.47 -13.64 11.31
CA PRO A 59 -4.06 -14.68 12.15
C PRO A 59 -3.42 -16.07 11.93
N TYR A 60 -2.74 -16.26 10.80
CA TYR A 60 -1.95 -17.45 10.49
C TYR A 60 -0.59 -17.02 9.94
N GLY A 61 0.48 -17.63 10.44
CA GLY A 61 1.86 -17.42 9.94
C GLY A 61 2.75 -16.52 10.80
N ASN A 62 2.21 -15.83 11.82
CA ASN A 62 2.99 -15.04 12.78
C ASN A 62 3.02 -15.68 14.19
N ASN A 63 3.04 -17.01 14.25
CA ASN A 63 3.23 -17.74 15.51
C ASN A 63 4.71 -17.64 15.89
N VAL A 64 5.07 -16.58 16.60
CA VAL A 64 6.31 -16.56 17.36
C VAL A 64 6.12 -17.57 18.50
N THR A 65 6.39 -18.85 18.23
CA THR A 65 6.78 -19.76 19.31
C THR A 65 8.12 -19.24 19.79
N GLU A 66 8.11 -18.48 20.89
CA GLU A 66 9.29 -18.28 21.73
C GLU A 66 9.80 -19.67 22.12
N GLN A 67 10.74 -20.20 21.34
CA GLN A 67 11.57 -21.31 21.78
C GLN A 67 12.54 -20.72 22.79
N THR A 68 12.14 -20.82 24.07
CA THR A 68 13.04 -20.73 25.20
C THR A 68 14.05 -21.88 25.06
N ALA A 69 15.31 -21.52 24.83
CA ALA A 69 16.47 -22.41 24.96
C ALA A 69 17.28 -21.97 26.18
#